data_AF-A0A7X3Q365-F1
#
_entry.id   AF-A0A7X3Q365-F1
#
_cell.length_a   1.000
_cell.length_b   1.000
_cell.length_c   1.000
_cell.angle_alpha   90.00
_cell.angle_beta   90.00
_cell.angle_gamma   90.00
#
_symmetry.space_group_name_H-M   'P 1'
#
loop_
_entity.id
_entity.type
_entity.pdbx_description
1 polymer ?
#
loop_
_entity_poly.entity_id
_entity_poly.type
_entity_poly.pdbx_seq_one_letter_code
_entity_poly.pdbx_strand_id
1 'polypeptide(L)'
;MAILLEHITDEQADLIRSSHVFFVASADPSLAEGPDGQGAVNLSPKGAADLHVIDRNTLAYFDYAGSGNETARHGMAGGPVTVMVTSFDEDAAIVRLYGRAYAKPLED
;
A
#
# COMPACT_ATOMS: atom_id res chain seq x y z
N MET A 1 20.72 -6.29 -5.32
CA MET A 1 20.04 -5.66 -6.47
C MET A 1 18.57 -6.01 -6.37
N ALA A 2 17.66 -5.04 -6.48
CA ALA A 2 16.23 -5.33 -6.44
C ALA A 2 15.80 -6.04 -7.73
N ILE A 3 14.99 -7.09 -7.61
CA ILE A 3 14.41 -7.83 -8.74
C ILE A 3 12.93 -7.45 -8.82
N LEU A 4 12.46 -7.05 -10.01
CA LEU A 4 11.03 -6.88 -10.26
C LEU A 4 10.45 -8.25 -10.63
N LEU A 5 9.50 -8.72 -9.83
CA LEU A 5 8.77 -9.95 -10.07
C LEU A 5 7.35 -9.62 -10.50
N GLU A 6 6.74 -10.49 -11.32
CA GLU A 6 5.36 -10.31 -11.79
C GLU A 6 4.32 -10.56 -10.69
N HIS A 7 4.69 -11.30 -9.65
CA HIS A 7 3.76 -11.75 -8.63
C HIS A 7 4.46 -12.00 -7.28
N ILE A 8 3.67 -12.00 -6.22
CA ILE A 8 4.10 -12.26 -4.85
C ILE A 8 4.58 -13.71 -4.74
N THR A 9 5.83 -13.88 -4.30
CA THR A 9 6.37 -15.20 -3.97
C THR A 9 5.90 -15.68 -2.60
N ASP A 10 6.06 -16.96 -2.31
CA ASP A 10 5.61 -17.52 -1.03
C ASP A 10 6.39 -16.89 0.15
N GLU A 11 7.70 -16.67 -0.01
CA GLU A 11 8.55 -15.96 0.96
C GLU A 11 8.10 -14.50 1.18
N GLN A 12 7.74 -13.79 0.11
CA GLN A 12 7.21 -12.42 0.22
C GLN A 12 5.85 -12.40 0.92
N ALA A 13 4.99 -13.39 0.65
CA ALA A 13 3.71 -13.54 1.32
C ALA A 13 3.88 -13.80 2.83
N ASP A 14 4.90 -14.57 3.22
CA ASP A 14 5.19 -14.84 4.62
C ASP A 14 5.67 -13.59 5.36
N LEU A 15 6.54 -12.77 4.73
CA LEU A 15 6.92 -11.46 5.28
C LEU A 15 5.71 -10.52 5.42
N ILE A 16 4.81 -10.51 4.44
CA ILE A 16 3.58 -9.71 4.49
C ILE A 16 2.71 -10.13 5.69
N ARG A 17 2.54 -11.45 5.90
CA ARG A 17 1.73 -11.99 6.99
C ARG A 17 2.32 -11.78 8.38
N SER A 18 3.66 -11.76 8.51
CA SER A 18 4.32 -11.55 9.81
C SER A 18 4.37 -10.07 10.24
N SER A 19 4.11 -9.15 9.31
CA SER A 19 4.29 -7.72 9.54
C SER A 19 3.07 -7.08 10.18
N HIS A 20 3.25 -6.54 11.38
CA HIS A 20 2.22 -5.79 12.11
C HIS A 20 2.03 -4.36 11.61
N VAL A 21 2.99 -3.84 10.83
CA VAL A 21 2.95 -2.51 10.24
C VAL A 21 3.34 -2.60 8.77
N PHE A 22 2.61 -1.90 7.92
CA PHE A 22 2.94 -1.68 6.51
C PHE A 22 2.74 -0.21 6.15
N PHE A 23 3.35 0.22 5.05
CA PHE A 23 3.29 1.60 4.60
C PHE A 23 2.59 1.67 3.26
N VAL A 24 1.68 2.63 3.11
CA VAL A 24 0.98 2.88 1.86
C VAL A 24 1.32 4.27 1.35
N ALA A 25 1.94 4.32 0.18
CA ALA A 25 2.16 5.55 -0.58
C ALA A 25 1.12 5.64 -1.70
N SER A 26 0.55 6.84 -1.88
CA SER A 26 -0.49 7.10 -2.89
C SER A 26 -0.42 8.54 -3.37
N ALA A 27 -0.85 8.79 -4.60
CA ALA A 27 -0.95 10.14 -5.15
C ALA A 27 -2.24 10.28 -5.95
N ASP A 28 -2.94 11.41 -5.78
CA ASP A 28 -4.06 11.76 -6.65
C ASP A 28 -3.52 12.30 -7.98
N PRO A 29 -3.90 11.73 -9.14
CA PRO A 29 -3.46 12.22 -10.44
C PRO A 29 -4.06 13.60 -10.80
N SER A 30 -5.05 14.08 -10.06
CA SER A 30 -5.74 15.36 -10.28
C SER A 30 -5.33 16.47 -9.30
N LEU A 31 -4.61 16.16 -8.23
CA LEU A 31 -4.15 17.19 -7.30
C LEU A 31 -3.15 18.11 -8.01
N ALA A 32 -3.35 19.42 -7.84
CA ALA A 32 -2.58 20.43 -8.53
C ALA A 32 -1.08 20.21 -8.36
N GLU A 33 -0.40 20.33 -9.49
CA GLU A 33 1.04 20.31 -9.60
C GLU A 33 1.66 21.40 -8.71
N GLY A 34 2.57 21.01 -7.80
CA GLY A 34 3.44 21.96 -7.11
C GLY A 34 4.35 22.73 -8.08
N PRO A 35 5.33 23.52 -7.59
CA PRO A 35 6.23 24.30 -8.44
C PRO A 35 6.91 23.51 -9.57
N ASP A 36 7.03 22.19 -9.40
CA ASP A 36 7.69 21.23 -10.29
C ASP A 36 6.74 20.22 -10.94
N GLY A 37 5.45 20.54 -11.11
CA GLY A 37 4.59 19.65 -11.90
C GLY A 37 3.96 18.48 -11.11
N GLN A 38 4.05 18.46 -9.78
CA GLN A 38 3.77 17.26 -8.98
C GLN A 38 2.90 17.55 -7.75
N GLY A 39 1.78 16.85 -7.62
CA GLY A 39 0.94 16.86 -6.41
C GLY A 39 1.63 16.14 -5.23
N ALA A 40 1.21 16.43 -4.00
CA ALA A 40 1.80 15.82 -2.81
C ALA A 40 1.57 14.29 -2.76
N VAL A 41 2.60 13.54 -2.40
CA VAL A 41 2.47 12.11 -2.09
C VAL A 41 1.91 11.96 -0.67
N ASN A 42 0.81 11.22 -0.54
CA ASN A 42 0.35 10.75 0.77
C ASN A 42 1.12 9.47 1.13
N LEU A 43 1.71 9.44 2.32
CA LEU A 43 2.39 8.29 2.90
C LEU A 43 1.84 8.03 4.29
N SER A 44 1.29 6.84 4.52
CA SER A 44 0.66 6.47 5.79
C SER A 44 1.16 5.12 6.29
N PRO A 45 1.62 5.02 7.56
CA PRO A 45 1.73 3.72 8.22
C PRO A 45 0.33 3.17 8.52
N LYS A 46 0.17 1.86 8.38
CA LYS A 46 -1.05 1.10 8.70
C LYS A 46 -0.63 -0.06 9.61
N GLY A 47 -1.42 -0.33 10.64
CA GLY A 47 -1.12 -1.42 11.60
C GLY A 47 -2.25 -1.74 12.59
N ALA A 48 -3.45 -1.19 12.37
CA ALA A 48 -4.65 -1.56 13.14
C ALA A 48 -5.42 -2.75 12.53
N ALA A 49 -5.07 -3.13 11.31
CA ALA A 49 -5.53 -4.34 10.64
C ALA A 49 -4.35 -4.93 9.88
N ASP A 50 -4.40 -6.25 9.72
CA ASP A 50 -3.40 -6.97 8.94
C ASP A 50 -3.52 -6.67 7.45
N LEU A 51 -2.41 -6.81 6.74
CA LEU A 51 -2.40 -6.81 5.29
C LEU A 51 -2.64 -8.24 4.78
N HIS A 52 -3.79 -8.46 4.16
CA HIS A 52 -4.19 -9.77 3.66
C HIS A 52 -3.73 -9.98 2.23
N VAL A 53 -3.03 -11.11 1.99
CA VAL A 53 -2.74 -11.63 0.66
C VAL A 53 -3.96 -12.41 0.17
N ILE A 54 -4.69 -11.86 -0.81
CA ILE A 54 -5.89 -12.50 -1.39
C ILE A 54 -5.48 -13.51 -2.45
N ASP A 55 -4.55 -13.12 -3.33
CA ASP A 55 -3.92 -13.98 -4.32
C ASP A 55 -2.50 -13.46 -4.63
N ARG A 56 -1.83 -13.98 -5.67
CA ARG A 56 -0.45 -13.60 -5.98
C ARG A 56 -0.27 -12.16 -6.47
N ASN A 57 -1.35 -11.43 -6.75
CA ASN A 57 -1.36 -10.06 -7.28
C ASN A 57 -2.35 -9.12 -6.57
N THR A 58 -3.14 -9.63 -5.63
CA THR A 58 -4.18 -8.88 -4.94
C THR A 58 -3.94 -8.88 -3.43
N LEU A 59 -3.98 -7.68 -2.85
CA LEU A 59 -3.95 -7.46 -1.40
C LEU A 59 -5.21 -6.73 -0.93
N ALA A 60 -5.56 -6.91 0.34
CA ALA A 60 -6.62 -6.15 0.99
C ALA A 60 -6.27 -5.83 2.44
N TYR A 61 -6.77 -4.72 2.96
CA TYR A 61 -6.73 -4.38 4.37
C TYR A 61 -7.96 -3.57 4.74
N PHE A 62 -8.35 -3.56 6.01
CA PHE A 62 -9.41 -2.68 6.49
C PHE A 62 -8.88 -1.26 6.65
N ASP A 63 -9.51 -0.30 5.99
CA ASP A 63 -9.17 1.11 6.11
C ASP A 63 -10.04 1.77 7.19
N TYR A 64 -9.41 2.15 8.31
CA TYR A 64 -10.08 2.80 9.43
C TYR A 64 -10.14 4.32 9.24
N ALA A 65 -11.15 4.96 9.84
CA ALA A 65 -11.33 6.40 9.79
C ALA A 65 -10.12 7.16 10.35
N GLY A 66 -9.60 8.15 9.60
CA GLY A 66 -8.41 8.94 9.93
C GLY A 66 -7.69 9.47 8.69
N SER A 67 -6.38 9.75 8.79
CA SER A 67 -5.53 10.15 7.64
C SER A 67 -5.52 9.11 6.50
N GLY A 68 -5.97 7.88 6.77
CA GLY A 68 -6.17 6.83 5.78
C GLY A 68 -7.13 7.18 4.65
N ASN A 69 -8.05 8.13 4.85
CA ASN A 69 -9.01 8.52 3.83
C ASN A 69 -8.35 9.15 2.59
N GLU A 70 -7.16 9.76 2.70
CA GLU A 70 -6.43 10.24 1.52
C GLU A 70 -6.01 9.08 0.61
N THR A 71 -5.61 7.93 1.18
CA THR A 71 -5.30 6.72 0.39
C THR A 71 -6.52 6.23 -0.37
N ALA A 72 -7.68 6.14 0.28
CA ALA A 72 -8.93 5.75 -0.37
C ALA A 72 -9.33 6.74 -1.47
N ARG A 73 -9.25 8.04 -1.20
CA ARG A 73 -9.55 9.13 -2.13
C ARG A 73 -8.64 9.07 -3.37
N HIS A 74 -7.32 8.92 -3.18
CA HIS A 74 -6.35 8.78 -4.27
C HIS A 74 -6.61 7.54 -5.11
N GLY A 75 -6.91 6.40 -4.47
CA GLY A 75 -7.24 5.15 -5.17
C GLY A 75 -8.50 5.30 -6.03
N MET A 76 -9.57 5.88 -5.48
CA MET A 76 -10.81 6.16 -6.22
C MET A 76 -10.61 7.13 -7.40
N ALA A 77 -9.66 8.06 -7.30
CA ALA A 77 -9.26 8.94 -8.40
C ALA A 77 -8.42 8.22 -9.47
N GLY A 78 -8.10 6.93 -9.30
CA GLY A 78 -7.27 6.16 -10.23
C GLY A 78 -5.78 6.46 -10.10
N GLY A 79 -5.32 6.88 -8.92
CA GLY A 79 -3.91 7.12 -8.63
C GLY A 79 -3.07 5.85 -8.51
N PRO A 80 -1.73 5.96 -8.64
CA PRO A 80 -0.83 4.87 -8.30
C PRO A 80 -0.81 4.62 -6.79
N VAL A 81 -0.60 3.36 -6.42
CA VAL A 81 -0.39 2.96 -5.02
C VAL A 81 0.86 2.08 -4.93
N THR A 82 1.67 2.35 -3.90
CA THR A 82 2.77 1.47 -3.51
C THR A 82 2.54 1.02 -2.08
N VAL A 83 2.61 -0.30 -1.85
CA VAL A 83 2.60 -0.88 -0.52
C VAL A 83 4.01 -1.37 -0.21
N MET A 84 4.53 -0.97 0.95
CA MET A 84 5.82 -1.41 1.44
C MET A 84 5.64 -2.17 2.76
N VAL A 85 6.20 -3.36 2.81
CA VAL A 85 6.35 -4.16 4.03
C VAL A 85 7.83 -4.27 4.33
N THR A 86 8.21 -4.09 5.59
CA THR A 86 9.59 -4.25 6.05
C THR A 86 9.61 -5.08 7.33
N SER A 87 10.61 -5.95 7.43
CA SER A 87 10.94 -6.60 8.69
C SER A 87 11.41 -5.56 9.70
N PHE A 88 10.98 -5.73 10.94
CA PHE A 88 11.49 -5.02 12.12
C PHE A 88 12.25 -5.96 13.06
N ASP A 89 12.48 -7.21 12.63
CA ASP A 89 13.25 -8.22 13.33
C ASP A 89 14.73 -8.21 12.90
N GLU A 90 15.51 -9.19 13.37
CA GLU A 90 16.96 -9.27 13.11
C GLU A 90 17.30 -9.35 11.61
N ASP A 91 16.46 -10.05 10.83
CA ASP A 91 16.64 -10.18 9.39
C ASP A 91 16.03 -8.97 8.66
N ALA A 92 16.90 -8.15 8.09
CA ALA A 92 16.50 -7.00 7.28
C ALA A 92 15.90 -7.47 5.93
N ALA A 93 14.59 -7.37 5.80
CA ALA A 93 13.85 -7.71 4.58
C ALA A 93 12.85 -6.61 4.21
N ILE A 94 12.66 -6.39 2.90
CA ILE A 94 11.70 -5.42 2.37
C ILE A 94 10.98 -6.00 1.15
N VAL A 95 9.67 -5.79 1.09
CA VAL A 95 8.83 -6.04 -0.08
C VAL A 95 8.14 -4.75 -0.48
N ARG A 96 8.21 -4.43 -1.77
CA ARG A 96 7.49 -3.30 -2.37
C ARG A 96 6.58 -3.81 -3.47
N LEU A 97 5.31 -3.46 -3.38
CA LEU A 97 4.26 -3.86 -4.31
C LEU A 97 3.71 -2.61 -4.97
N TYR A 98 3.63 -2.64 -6.30
CA TYR A 98 3.20 -1.50 -7.10
C TYR A 98 1.88 -1.86 -7.78
N GLY A 99 0.92 -0.95 -7.75
CA GLY A 99 -0.36 -1.20 -8.39
C GLY A 99 -1.30 -0.02 -8.30
N ARG A 100 -2.59 -0.35 -8.34
CA ARG A 100 -3.71 0.57 -8.19
C ARG A 100 -4.59 0.07 -7.05
N ALA A 101 -5.29 0.98 -6.39
CA ALA A 101 -6.24 0.62 -5.36
C ALA A 101 -7.63 1.15 -5.72
N TYR A 102 -8.64 0.49 -5.20
CA TYR A 102 -9.99 1.00 -5.08
C TYR A 102 -10.44 0.79 -3.64
N ALA A 103 -11.32 1.66 -3.15
CA ALA A 103 -11.93 1.50 -1.83
C ALA A 103 -13.38 1.05 -2.01
N LYS A 104 -13.80 0.03 -1.27
CA LYS A 104 -15.20 -0.39 -1.19
C LYS A 104 -15.71 -0.13 0.22
N PRO A 105 -16.75 0.70 0.39
CA PRO A 105 -17.43 0.82 1.68
C PRO A 105 -17.96 -0.55 2.12
N LEU A 106 -17.85 -0.86 3.41
CA LEU A 106 -18.61 -1.96 3.99
C LEU A 106 -20.07 -1.49 4.03
N GLU A 107 -20.95 -2.22 3.35
CA GLU A 107 -22.39 -2.06 3.53
C GLU A 107 -22.75 -2.56 4.93
N ASP A 108 -23.71 -1.89 5.59
CA ASP A 108 -24.24 -2.29 6.91
C ASP A 108 -24.95 -3.66 6.85
#